data_AF-A0AA48MAC8-F1
#
_entry.id   AF-A0AA48MAC8-F1
#
_cell.length_a   1.000
_cell.length_b   1.000
_cell.length_c   1.000
_cell.angle_alpha   90.00
_cell.angle_beta   90.00
_cell.angle_gamma   90.00
#
_symmetry.space_group_name_H-M   'P 1'
#
loop_
_entity.id
_entity.type
_entity.pdbx_description
1 polymer ?
#
loop_
_entity_poly.entity_id
_entity_poly.type
_entity_poly.pdbx_seq_one_letter_code
_entity_poly.pdbx_strand_id
1 'polypeptide(L)'
;MTVLGNLWSFVWAVLTHVWALLTVFPFLGFPLAYLIVHAWKRDRRLAGRWAVNITNFLFIRAVVAAYGVIWPDALSAWWWVIVFFLVTVGLLSWLQVKWKRKLSLRKAGFSAWRLSFPLFGLVYVVLFAMGIVKTMSVV
;
A
#
# COMPACT_ATOMS: atom_id res chain seq x y z
N MET A 1 -11.71 36.26 11.03
CA MET A 1 -11.05 35.05 10.47
C MET A 1 -10.69 35.37 9.03
N THR A 2 -9.41 35.31 8.66
CA THR A 2 -8.95 35.69 7.33
C THR A 2 -9.41 34.67 6.29
N VAL A 3 -9.82 35.12 5.10
CA VAL A 3 -10.25 34.26 3.98
C VAL A 3 -9.20 33.17 3.67
N LEU A 4 -7.92 33.50 3.84
CA LEU A 4 -6.80 32.55 3.73
C LEU A 4 -6.88 31.40 4.73
N GLY A 5 -7.28 31.66 5.98
CA GLY A 5 -7.45 30.63 7.01
C GLY A 5 -8.58 29.65 6.68
N ASN A 6 -9.70 30.16 6.12
CA ASN A 6 -10.84 29.34 5.71
C ASN A 6 -10.51 28.49 4.47
N LEU A 7 -9.74 29.03 3.52
CA LEU A 7 -9.29 28.27 2.35
C LEU A 7 -8.32 27.15 2.76
N TRP A 8 -7.39 27.45 3.66
CA TRP A 8 -6.43 26.46 4.15
C TRP A 8 -7.13 25.30 4.87
N SER A 9 -8.07 25.60 5.78
CA SER A 9 -8.81 24.56 6.50
C SER A 9 -9.65 23.69 5.57
N PHE A 10 -10.28 24.29 4.54
CA PHE A 10 -11.03 23.57 3.53
C PHE A 10 -10.14 22.59 2.74
N VAL A 11 -9.00 23.06 2.22
CA VAL A 11 -8.07 22.21 1.47
C VAL A 11 -7.58 21.05 2.34
N TRP A 12 -7.20 21.33 3.59
CA TRP A 12 -6.75 20.31 4.53
C TRP A 12 -7.84 19.26 4.82
N ALA A 13 -9.09 19.71 5.00
CA ALA A 13 -10.21 18.81 5.17
C ALA A 13 -10.38 17.88 3.96
N VAL A 14 -10.42 18.42 2.73
CA VAL A 14 -10.56 17.62 1.51
C VAL A 14 -9.45 16.58 1.41
N LEU A 15 -8.18 16.97 1.62
CA LEU A 15 -7.05 16.04 1.57
C LEU A 15 -7.17 14.91 2.59
N THR A 16 -7.63 15.23 3.81
CA THR A 16 -7.80 14.23 4.88
C THR A 16 -8.89 13.22 4.53
N HIS A 17 -10.02 13.68 3.99
CA HIS A 17 -11.12 12.79 3.59
C HIS A 17 -10.73 11.90 2.41
N VAL A 18 -10.05 12.46 1.41
CA VAL A 18 -9.50 11.68 0.28
C VAL A 18 -8.50 10.64 0.79
N TRP A 19 -7.61 11.02 1.70
CA TRP A 19 -6.65 10.10 2.30
C TRP A 19 -7.32 8.97 3.09
N ALA A 20 -8.35 9.28 3.86
CA ALA A 20 -9.13 8.29 4.60
C ALA A 20 -9.84 7.33 3.64
N LEU A 21 -10.52 7.85 2.62
CA LEU A 21 -11.19 7.05 1.59
C LEU A 21 -10.21 6.11 0.88
N LEU A 22 -9.03 6.58 0.48
CA LEU A 22 -8.03 5.75 -0.18
C LEU A 22 -7.38 4.72 0.77
N THR A 23 -7.38 4.97 2.07
CA THR A 23 -6.93 3.99 3.07
C THR A 23 -7.97 2.89 3.29
N VAL A 24 -9.26 3.25 3.27
CA VAL A 24 -10.37 2.29 3.39
C VAL A 24 -10.62 1.53 2.10
N PHE A 25 -10.43 2.15 0.93
CA PHE A 25 -10.63 1.53 -0.37
C PHE A 25 -9.34 1.60 -1.20
N PRO A 26 -8.27 0.90 -0.77
CA PRO A 26 -6.96 1.01 -1.41
C PRO A 26 -6.99 0.58 -2.89
N PHE A 27 -7.90 -0.31 -3.30
CA PHE A 27 -8.06 -0.73 -4.69
C PHE A 27 -8.45 0.41 -5.63
N LEU A 28 -9.07 1.49 -5.13
CA LEU A 28 -9.35 2.70 -5.93
C LEU A 28 -8.07 3.43 -6.32
N GLY A 29 -6.99 3.23 -5.58
CA GLY A 29 -5.69 3.79 -5.92
C GLY A 29 -5.21 3.40 -7.32
N PHE A 30 -5.54 2.18 -7.79
CA PHE A 30 -5.07 1.69 -9.08
C PHE A 30 -5.68 2.44 -10.26
N PRO A 31 -7.03 2.48 -10.43
CA PRO A 31 -7.63 3.24 -11.52
C PRO A 31 -7.30 4.73 -11.43
N LEU A 32 -7.30 5.32 -10.23
CA LEU A 32 -6.98 6.75 -10.05
C LEU A 32 -5.55 7.07 -10.51
N ALA A 33 -4.56 6.34 -9.97
CA ALA A 33 -3.16 6.56 -10.35
C ALA A 33 -2.91 6.25 -11.83
N TYR A 34 -3.57 5.22 -12.38
CA TYR A 34 -3.48 4.92 -13.81
C TYR A 34 -3.99 6.08 -14.66
N LEU A 35 -5.21 6.57 -14.38
CA LEU A 35 -5.84 7.64 -15.15
C LEU A 35 -5.03 8.94 -15.08
N ILE A 36 -4.55 9.33 -13.90
CA ILE A 36 -3.75 10.54 -13.71
C ILE A 36 -2.46 10.46 -14.54
N VAL A 37 -1.71 9.37 -14.41
CA VAL A 37 -0.42 9.22 -15.12
C VAL A 37 -0.65 9.05 -16.61
N HIS A 38 -1.71 8.36 -17.02
CA HIS A 38 -2.05 8.20 -18.43
C HIS A 38 -2.47 9.53 -19.06
N ALA A 39 -3.30 10.33 -18.39
CA ALA A 39 -3.70 11.65 -18.88
C ALA A 39 -2.49 12.59 -19.05
N TRP A 40 -1.53 12.55 -18.13
CA TRP A 40 -0.36 13.42 -18.18
C TRP A 40 0.71 12.95 -19.18
N LYS A 41 1.10 11.68 -19.13
CA LYS A 41 2.24 11.15 -19.91
C LYS A 41 1.82 10.43 -21.19
N ARG A 42 0.53 10.12 -21.36
CA ARG A 42 -0.03 9.34 -22.48
C ARG A 42 0.64 7.99 -22.72
N ASP A 43 1.42 7.49 -21.76
CA ASP A 43 2.10 6.20 -21.80
C ASP A 43 1.37 5.19 -20.90
N ARG A 44 0.75 4.20 -21.53
CA ARG A 44 0.00 3.12 -20.85
C ARG A 44 0.89 2.23 -19.97
N ARG A 45 2.13 1.96 -20.39
CA ARG A 45 3.07 1.11 -19.66
C ARG A 45 3.63 1.83 -18.44
N LEU A 46 3.91 3.13 -18.57
CA LEU A 46 4.30 3.96 -17.44
C LEU A 46 3.14 4.11 -16.45
N ALA A 47 1.93 4.39 -16.94
CA ALA A 47 0.73 4.49 -16.11
C ALA A 47 0.48 3.25 -15.27
N GLY A 48 0.51 2.05 -15.87
CA GLY A 48 0.36 0.80 -15.13
C GLY A 48 1.45 0.58 -14.07
N ARG A 49 2.70 0.91 -14.38
CA ARG A 49 3.81 0.76 -13.41
C ARG A 49 3.65 1.67 -12.20
N TRP A 50 3.22 2.92 -12.41
CA TRP A 50 2.94 3.88 -11.35
C TRP A 50 1.69 3.52 -10.56
N ALA A 51 0.63 3.08 -11.24
CA ALA A 51 -0.61 2.64 -10.60
C ALA A 51 -0.34 1.56 -9.55
N VAL A 52 0.38 0.50 -9.93
CA VAL A 52 0.78 -0.55 -8.98
C VAL A 52 1.61 0.02 -7.82
N ASN A 53 2.57 0.92 -8.09
CA ASN A 53 3.43 1.44 -7.02
C ASN A 53 2.64 2.27 -6.00
N ILE A 54 1.77 3.17 -6.47
CA ILE A 54 0.95 4.03 -5.62
C ILE A 54 -0.05 3.19 -4.84
N THR A 55 -0.73 2.26 -5.52
CA THR A 55 -1.73 1.38 -4.88
C THR A 55 -1.08 0.44 -3.87
N ASN A 56 0.13 -0.05 -4.13
CA ASN A 56 0.86 -0.87 -3.18
C ASN A 56 1.15 -0.13 -1.87
N PHE A 57 1.53 1.15 -1.97
CA PHE A 57 1.71 1.99 -0.78
C PHE A 57 0.40 2.12 0.01
N LEU A 58 -0.72 2.31 -0.68
CA LEU A 58 -2.05 2.35 -0.06
C LEU A 58 -2.39 1.01 0.60
N PHE A 59 -2.12 -0.12 -0.04
CA PHE A 59 -2.34 -1.44 0.56
C PHE A 59 -1.51 -1.65 1.83
N ILE A 60 -0.22 -1.30 1.83
CA ILE A 60 0.63 -1.39 3.02
C ILE A 60 0.04 -0.53 4.15
N ARG A 61 -0.32 0.72 3.86
CA ARG A 61 -0.93 1.63 4.84
C ARG A 61 -2.27 1.11 5.37
N ALA A 62 -3.09 0.53 4.51
CA ALA A 62 -4.39 -0.03 4.84
C ALA A 62 -4.26 -1.28 5.72
N VAL A 63 -3.34 -2.18 5.40
CA VAL A 63 -3.01 -3.37 6.20
C VAL A 63 -2.56 -2.96 7.60
N VAL A 64 -1.64 -2.00 7.70
CA VAL A 64 -1.17 -1.52 9.01
C VAL A 64 -2.29 -0.88 9.83
N ALA A 65 -3.17 -0.11 9.18
CA ALA A 65 -4.34 0.48 9.85
C ALA A 65 -5.30 -0.60 10.35
N ALA A 66 -5.71 -1.52 9.47
CA ALA A 66 -6.66 -2.56 9.77
C ALA A 66 -6.16 -3.45 10.92
N TYR A 67 -4.88 -3.84 10.87
CA TYR A 67 -4.25 -4.58 11.95
C TYR A 67 -4.32 -3.84 13.29
N GLY A 68 -3.99 -2.55 13.32
CA GLY A 68 -4.03 -1.75 14.56
C GLY A 68 -5.44 -1.58 15.14
N VAL A 69 -6.48 -1.57 14.30
CA VAL A 69 -7.88 -1.55 14.76
C VAL A 69 -8.29 -2.92 15.32
N ILE A 70 -7.86 -4.01 14.68
CA ILE A 70 -8.20 -5.38 15.11
C ILE A 70 -7.40 -5.79 16.35
N TRP A 71 -6.15 -5.34 16.51
CA TRP A 71 -5.32 -5.67 17.68
C TRP A 71 -4.60 -4.41 18.21
N PRO A 72 -5.29 -3.57 19.00
CA PRO A 72 -4.74 -2.30 19.48
C PRO A 72 -3.56 -2.48 20.46
N ASP A 73 -3.54 -3.56 21.25
CA ASP A 73 -2.47 -3.83 22.22
C ASP A 73 -1.26 -4.59 21.60
N ALA A 74 -1.36 -4.99 20.33
CA ALA A 74 -0.31 -5.75 19.66
C ALA A 74 0.80 -4.85 19.09
N LEU A 75 1.97 -5.44 18.85
CA LEU A 75 3.05 -4.77 18.13
C LEU A 75 2.58 -4.31 16.75
N SER A 76 2.98 -3.09 16.38
CA SER A 76 2.60 -2.47 15.10
C SER A 76 2.95 -3.35 13.90
N ALA A 77 2.00 -3.48 12.96
CA ALA A 77 2.21 -4.25 11.73
C ALA A 77 3.32 -3.71 10.82
N TRP A 78 3.86 -2.52 11.07
CA TRP A 78 5.07 -2.03 10.41
C TRP A 78 6.25 -3.01 10.56
N TRP A 79 6.37 -3.70 11.70
CA TRP A 79 7.40 -4.71 11.90
C TRP A 79 7.22 -5.89 10.94
N TRP A 80 5.99 -6.36 10.74
CA TRP A 80 5.69 -7.42 9.77
C TRP A 80 5.99 -6.99 8.34
N VAL A 81 5.70 -5.73 7.98
CA VAL A 81 6.03 -5.17 6.66
C VAL A 81 7.55 -5.15 6.44
N ILE A 82 8.33 -4.70 7.42
CA ILE A 82 9.80 -4.65 7.33
C ILE A 82 10.37 -6.06 7.19
N VAL A 83 9.95 -6.98 8.06
CA VAL A 83 10.38 -8.39 8.02
C VAL A 83 10.05 -8.99 6.66
N PHE A 84 8.84 -8.77 6.14
CA PHE A 84 8.43 -9.24 4.83
C PHE A 84 9.40 -8.76 3.73
N PHE A 85 9.75 -7.47 3.70
CA PHE A 85 10.68 -6.94 2.68
C PHE A 85 12.10 -7.48 2.85
N LEU A 86 12.62 -7.57 4.07
CA LEU A 86 13.96 -8.11 4.33
C LEU A 86 14.05 -9.58 3.91
N VAL A 87 13.07 -10.40 4.30
CA VAL A 87 13.02 -11.82 3.94
C VAL A 87 12.86 -11.98 2.43
N THR A 88 11.93 -11.26 1.81
CA THR A 88 11.68 -11.39 0.37
C THR A 88 12.89 -10.94 -0.45
N VAL A 89 13.53 -9.82 -0.11
CA VAL A 89 14.75 -9.36 -0.79
C VAL A 89 15.90 -10.33 -0.56
N GLY A 90 16.08 -10.86 0.66
CA GLY A 90 17.09 -11.87 0.96
C GLY A 90 16.91 -13.15 0.15
N LEU A 91 15.70 -13.70 0.13
CA LEU A 91 15.35 -14.90 -0.64
C LEU A 91 15.53 -14.68 -2.14
N LEU A 92 15.06 -13.56 -2.68
CA LEU A 92 15.23 -13.23 -4.10
C LEU A 92 16.70 -13.03 -4.47
N SER A 93 17.50 -12.45 -3.57
CA SER A 93 18.94 -12.27 -3.77
C SER A 93 19.67 -13.60 -3.76
N TRP A 94 19.34 -14.49 -2.81
CA TRP A 94 19.88 -15.84 -2.75
C TRP A 94 19.51 -16.66 -4.00
N LEU A 95 18.26 -16.58 -4.45
CA LEU A 95 17.79 -17.23 -5.67
C LEU A 95 18.53 -16.72 -6.92
N GLN A 96 18.77 -15.40 -7.01
CA GLN A 96 19.56 -14.80 -8.08
C GLN A 96 20.99 -15.33 -8.12
N VAL A 97 21.65 -15.46 -6.96
CA VAL A 97 23.01 -16.01 -6.86
C VAL A 97 23.02 -17.48 -7.28
N LYS A 98 22.09 -18.29 -6.75
CA LYS A 98 22.00 -19.72 -7.04
C LYS A 98 21.75 -20.02 -8.53
N TRP A 99 20.87 -19.26 -9.18
CA TRP A 99 20.42 -19.56 -10.55
C TRP A 99 21.16 -18.79 -11.63
N LYS A 100 21.52 -17.53 -11.37
CA LYS A 100 22.08 -16.62 -12.39
C LYS A 100 23.54 -16.25 -12.15
N ARG A 101 24.13 -16.66 -11.02
CA ARG A 101 25.48 -16.28 -10.54
C ARG A 101 25.75 -14.76 -10.58
N LYS A 102 24.69 -13.95 -10.60
CA LYS A 102 24.75 -12.49 -10.69
C LYS A 102 23.83 -11.93 -9.62
N LEU A 103 24.39 -11.17 -8.68
CA LEU A 103 23.64 -10.49 -7.63
C LEU A 103 23.22 -9.11 -8.12
N SER A 104 21.92 -8.79 -8.03
CA SER A 104 21.44 -7.44 -8.25
C SER A 104 20.38 -7.08 -7.21
N LEU A 105 20.83 -6.47 -6.11
CA LEU A 105 19.97 -6.01 -5.02
C LEU A 105 18.86 -5.06 -5.52
N ARG A 106 19.19 -4.19 -6.49
CA ARG A 106 18.19 -3.33 -7.14
C ARG A 106 17.05 -4.14 -7.77
N LYS A 107 17.39 -5.18 -8.55
CA LYS A 107 16.37 -6.03 -9.18
C LYS A 107 15.59 -6.84 -8.14
N ALA A 108 16.26 -7.35 -7.09
CA ALA A 108 15.60 -8.06 -6.00
C ALA A 108 14.59 -7.16 -5.25
N GLY A 109 14.98 -5.92 -4.93
CA GLY A 109 14.10 -4.93 -4.28
C GLY A 109 12.89 -4.57 -5.13
N PHE A 110 13.08 -4.29 -6.43
CA PHE A 110 11.96 -4.03 -7.33
C PHE A 110 11.03 -5.24 -7.48
N SER A 111 11.57 -6.46 -7.52
CA SER A 111 10.76 -7.68 -7.56
C SER A 111 10.00 -7.89 -6.26
N ALA A 112 10.62 -7.68 -5.10
CA ALA A 112 9.95 -7.76 -3.79
C ALA A 112 8.81 -6.73 -3.69
N TRP A 113 9.05 -5.50 -4.14
CA TRP A 113 8.01 -4.46 -4.22
C TRP A 113 6.84 -4.89 -5.12
N ARG A 114 7.11 -5.48 -6.29
CA ARG A 114 6.05 -5.96 -7.19
C ARG A 114 5.26 -7.13 -6.60
N LEU A 115 5.92 -8.06 -5.91
CA LEU A 115 5.27 -9.18 -5.22
C LEU A 115 4.43 -8.71 -4.03
N SER A 116 4.84 -7.62 -3.38
CA SER A 116 4.12 -7.07 -2.25
C SER A 116 2.73 -6.56 -2.61
N PHE A 117 2.52 -6.10 -3.85
CA PHE A 117 1.23 -5.57 -4.30
C PHE A 117 0.06 -6.57 -4.20
N PRO A 118 0.09 -7.73 -4.88
CA PRO A 118 -0.99 -8.70 -4.77
C PRO A 118 -1.05 -9.31 -3.36
N LEU A 119 0.09 -9.47 -2.68
CA LEU A 119 0.14 -10.08 -1.36
C LEU A 119 -0.51 -9.20 -0.28
N PHE A 120 -0.12 -7.92 -0.19
CA PHE A 120 -0.76 -6.98 0.74
C PHE A 120 -2.20 -6.69 0.34
N GLY A 121 -2.55 -6.78 -0.96
CA GLY A 121 -3.94 -6.79 -1.40
C GLY A 121 -4.75 -7.94 -0.80
N LEU A 122 -4.23 -9.16 -0.86
CA LEU A 122 -4.87 -10.34 -0.27
C LEU A 122 -4.97 -10.22 1.26
N VAL A 123 -3.87 -9.85 1.93
CA VAL A 123 -3.82 -9.66 3.38
C VAL A 123 -4.83 -8.60 3.82
N TYR A 124 -4.95 -7.50 3.07
CA TYR A 124 -5.94 -6.48 3.33
C TYR A 124 -7.37 -7.03 3.28
N VAL A 125 -7.72 -7.81 2.24
CA VAL A 125 -9.06 -8.43 2.13
C VAL A 125 -9.34 -9.33 3.33
N VAL A 126 -8.38 -10.15 3.76
CA VAL A 126 -8.51 -11.01 4.93
C VAL A 126 -8.71 -10.19 6.21
N LEU A 127 -7.86 -9.19 6.45
CA LEU A 127 -7.97 -8.33 7.62
C LEU A 127 -9.27 -7.54 7.64
N PHE A 128 -9.71 -7.04 6.49
CA PHE A 128 -10.97 -6.31 6.37
C PHE A 128 -12.16 -7.22 6.75
N ALA A 129 -12.21 -8.44 6.22
CA ALA A 129 -13.23 -9.43 6.59
C ALA A 129 -13.19 -9.77 8.08
N MET A 130 -12.00 -9.99 8.65
CA MET A 130 -11.81 -10.21 10.09
C MET A 130 -12.26 -9.02 10.93
N GLY A 131 -11.99 -7.79 10.47
CA GLY A 131 -12.44 -6.56 11.11
C GLY A 131 -13.96 -6.49 11.21
N ILE A 132 -14.66 -6.79 10.12
CA ILE A 132 -16.14 -6.87 10.12
C ILE A 132 -16.62 -7.87 11.16
N VAL A 133 -16.08 -9.10 11.14
CA VAL A 133 -16.48 -10.17 12.08
C VAL A 133 -16.25 -9.73 13.53
N LYS A 134 -15.07 -9.16 13.84
CA LYS A 134 -14.74 -8.69 15.18
C LYS A 134 -15.70 -7.59 15.65
N THR A 135 -16.05 -6.65 14.78
CA THR A 135 -16.99 -5.58 15.13
C THR A 135 -18.40 -6.14 15.36
N MET A 136 -18.84 -7.12 14.56
CA MET A 136 -20.17 -7.73 14.72
C MET A 136 -20.26 -8.68 15.93
N SER A 137 -19.17 -9.31 16.36
CA SER A 137 -19.17 -10.22 17.52
C SER A 137 -19.15 -9.52 18.87
N VAL A 138 -18.82 -8.22 18.90
CA VAL A 138 -18.76 -7.40 20.12
C VAL A 138 -20.10 -6.69 20.39
N VAL A 139 -21.04 -6.75 19.43
CA VAL A 139 -22.45 -6.33 19.57
C VAL A 139 -23.27 -7.52 20.04
#